data_AF-A0A411YG14-F1
#
_entry.id   AF-A0A411YG14-F1
#
_cell.length_a   1.000
_cell.length_b   1.000
_cell.length_c   1.000
_cell.angle_alpha   90.00
_cell.angle_beta   90.00
_cell.angle_gamma   90.00
#
_symmetry.space_group_name_H-M   'P 1'
#
loop_
_entity.id
_entity.type
_entity.pdbx_description
1 polymer ?
#
loop_
_entity_poly.entity_id
_entity_poly.type
_entity_poly.pdbx_seq_one_letter_code
_entity_poly.pdbx_strand_id
1 'polypeptide(L)'
;MGARLEHDRADERVRIRVQLGAEDPLDQLRGLRAAGRQLEEWQRQVITQAREQGMAWSKIAEALGVSKQAAWATYNQTVRSTLAEARERSGLCEEEAQRLADGERANRRPGAA
;
A
#
# COMPACT_ATOMS: atom_id res chain seq x y z
N MET A 1 27.92 -29.24 25.41
CA MET A 1 27.85 -29.22 23.93
C MET A 1 26.37 -29.21 23.57
N GLY A 2 25.74 -28.07 23.30
CA GLY A 2 25.79 -27.31 22.04
C GLY A 2 24.44 -27.57 21.33
N ALA A 3 23.59 -26.62 20.96
CA ALA A 3 23.78 -25.20 20.72
C ALA A 3 22.65 -24.37 21.37
N ARG A 4 23.04 -23.24 21.96
CA ARG A 4 22.13 -22.17 22.34
C ARG A 4 21.87 -21.34 21.09
N LEU A 5 20.66 -21.38 20.55
CA LEU A 5 20.22 -20.45 19.51
C LEU A 5 19.85 -19.14 20.21
N GLU A 6 20.84 -18.30 20.49
CA GLU A 6 20.61 -16.89 20.76
C GLU A 6 20.35 -16.20 19.42
N HIS A 7 19.09 -15.87 19.16
CA HIS A 7 18.72 -14.91 18.12
C HIS A 7 18.30 -13.62 18.84
N ASP A 8 19.30 -12.82 19.20
CA ASP A 8 19.11 -11.49 19.76
C ASP A 8 18.84 -10.49 18.62
N ARG A 9 17.55 -10.42 18.23
CA ARG A 9 16.86 -9.28 17.60
C ARG A 9 15.44 -9.22 18.19
N ALA A 10 15.34 -9.27 19.51
CA ALA A 10 14.09 -9.01 20.17
C ALA A 10 13.74 -7.52 19.94
N ASP A 11 12.83 -7.22 19.00
CA ASP A 11 11.52 -6.62 19.30
C ASP A 11 10.72 -6.06 18.09
N GLU A 12 10.84 -6.63 16.88
CA GLU A 12 9.90 -6.32 15.77
C GLU A 12 8.72 -7.29 15.71
N ARG A 13 8.10 -7.61 16.86
CA ARG A 13 6.94 -8.51 16.91
C ARG A 13 5.64 -7.74 16.70
N VAL A 14 5.17 -7.65 15.45
CA VAL A 14 3.80 -7.22 15.17
C VAL A 14 2.83 -8.35 15.53
N ARG A 15 2.02 -8.17 16.58
CA ARG A 15 0.96 -9.12 16.95
C ARG A 15 -0.37 -8.65 16.37
N ILE A 16 -0.86 -9.36 15.36
CA ILE A 16 -2.19 -9.11 14.77
C ILE A 16 -3.18 -10.08 15.42
N ARG A 17 -4.23 -9.55 16.05
CA ARG A 17 -5.37 -10.36 16.52
C ARG A 17 -6.53 -10.14 15.57
N VAL A 18 -6.93 -11.19 14.86
CA VAL A 18 -8.14 -11.18 14.04
C VAL A 18 -9.25 -11.84 14.85
N GLN A 19 -10.28 -11.09 15.20
CA GLN A 19 -11.48 -11.64 15.84
C GLN A 19 -12.53 -11.88 14.77
N LEU A 20 -12.84 -13.15 14.53
CA LEU A 20 -13.88 -13.56 13.59
C LEU A 20 -15.21 -13.63 14.37
N GLY A 21 -16.09 -12.66 14.12
CA GLY A 21 -17.32 -12.46 14.89
C GLY A 21 -18.54 -13.28 14.41
N ALA A 22 -18.37 -14.16 13.42
CA ALA A 22 -19.47 -14.92 12.81
C ALA A 22 -19.20 -16.43 12.86
N GLU A 23 -20.24 -17.20 13.15
CA GLU A 23 -20.20 -18.67 13.08
C GLU A 23 -20.17 -19.17 11.63
N ASP A 24 -20.66 -18.37 10.67
CA ASP A 24 -20.65 -18.69 9.23
C ASP A 24 -19.21 -18.63 8.66
N PRO A 25 -18.66 -19.75 8.15
CA PRO A 25 -17.35 -19.78 7.49
C PRO A 25 -17.20 -18.76 6.35
N LEU A 26 -18.28 -18.42 5.64
CA LEU A 26 -18.22 -17.43 4.56
C LEU A 26 -17.99 -16.01 5.11
N ASP A 27 -18.61 -15.66 6.23
CA ASP A 27 -18.35 -14.38 6.90
C ASP A 27 -16.94 -14.32 7.49
N GLN A 28 -16.46 -15.44 8.02
CA GLN A 28 -15.06 -15.56 8.46
C GLN A 28 -14.08 -15.30 7.32
N LEU A 29 -14.31 -15.89 6.14
CA LEU A 29 -13.49 -15.65 4.94
C LEU A 29 -13.54 -14.19 4.48
N ARG A 30 -14.72 -13.54 4.54
CA ARG A 30 -14.85 -12.11 4.26
C ARG A 30 -14.03 -11.27 5.24
N GLY A 31 -14.08 -11.60 6.52
CA GLY A 31 -13.29 -10.96 7.58
C GLY A 31 -11.79 -11.13 7.37
N LEU A 32 -11.33 -12.36 7.07
CA LEU A 32 -9.93 -12.64 6.75
C LEU A 32 -9.47 -11.89 5.51
N ARG A 33 -10.30 -11.82 4.46
CA ARG A 33 -10.00 -11.04 3.25
C ARG A 33 -9.88 -9.56 3.55
N ALA A 34 -10.74 -9.01 4.42
CA ALA A 34 -10.64 -7.62 4.85
C ALA A 34 -9.35 -7.35 5.65
N ALA A 35 -9.00 -8.25 6.57
CA ALA A 35 -7.74 -8.17 7.32
C ALA A 35 -6.51 -8.26 6.39
N GLY A 36 -6.54 -9.14 5.38
CA GLY A 36 -5.50 -9.24 4.36
C GLY A 36 -5.29 -7.93 3.60
N ARG A 37 -6.37 -7.28 3.14
CA ARG A 37 -6.27 -5.96 2.49
C ARG A 37 -5.68 -4.89 3.41
N GLN A 38 -6.04 -4.92 4.70
CA GLN A 38 -5.48 -3.98 5.68
C GLN A 38 -3.98 -4.18 5.87
N LEU A 39 -3.50 -5.42 5.85
CA LEU A 39 -2.08 -5.74 5.94
C LEU A 39 -1.31 -5.28 4.71
N GLU A 40 -1.86 -5.48 3.51
CA GLU A 40 -1.28 -4.98 2.27
C GLU A 40 -1.12 -3.46 2.29
N GLU A 41 -2.12 -2.74 2.81
CA GLU A 41 -2.08 -1.29 2.97
C GLU A 41 -0.98 -0.84 3.95
N TRP A 42 -0.87 -1.48 5.12
CA TRP A 42 0.22 -1.18 6.05
C TRP A 42 1.60 -1.49 5.46
N GLN A 43 1.74 -2.61 4.75
CA GLN A 43 2.98 -2.92 4.05
C GLN A 43 3.35 -1.82 3.06
N ARG A 44 2.39 -1.28 2.30
CA ARG A 44 2.62 -0.16 1.38
C ARG A 44 3.08 1.11 2.10
N GLN A 45 2.49 1.44 3.24
CA GLN A 45 2.89 2.59 4.05
C GLN A 45 4.34 2.45 4.52
N VAL A 46 4.71 1.27 5.02
CA VAL A 46 6.09 0.97 5.45
C VAL A 46 7.08 1.01 4.29
N ILE A 47 6.72 0.46 3.11
CA ILE A 47 7.54 0.57 1.90
C ILE A 47 7.73 2.04 1.51
N THR A 48 6.67 2.85 1.57
CA THR A 48 6.73 4.28 1.25
C THR A 48 7.68 5.01 2.21
N GLN A 49 7.53 4.78 3.51
CA GLN A 49 8.43 5.33 4.53
C GLN A 49 9.90 4.91 4.29
N ALA A 50 10.15 3.63 3.99
CA ALA A 50 11.49 3.15 3.67
C ALA A 50 12.06 3.86 2.43
N ARG A 51 11.23 4.10 1.41
CA ARG A 51 11.62 4.85 0.20
C ARG A 51 11.92 6.31 0.51
N GLU A 52 11.14 6.97 1.36
CA GLU A 52 11.36 8.35 1.82
C GLU A 52 12.67 8.48 2.62
N GLN A 53 13.04 7.44 3.38
CA GLN A 53 14.33 7.35 4.08
C GLN A 53 15.51 6.99 3.14
N GLY A 54 15.27 6.88 1.83
CA GLY A 54 16.31 6.60 0.84
C GLY A 54 16.71 5.12 0.72
N MET A 55 15.99 4.19 1.35
CA MET A 55 16.29 2.76 1.22
C MET A 55 16.13 2.29 -0.22
N ALA A 56 17.15 1.61 -0.74
CA ALA A 56 17.11 1.02 -2.07
C ALA A 56 16.11 -0.13 -2.14
N TRP A 57 15.48 -0.30 -3.31
CA TRP A 57 14.55 -1.40 -3.58
C TRP A 57 15.13 -2.79 -3.31
N SER A 58 16.44 -2.98 -3.44
CA SER A 58 17.10 -4.24 -3.09
C SER A 58 17.02 -4.56 -1.60
N LYS A 59 17.25 -3.57 -0.73
CA LYS A 59 17.13 -3.75 0.74
C LYS A 59 15.69 -3.99 1.16
N ILE A 60 14.74 -3.29 0.53
CA ILE A 60 13.31 -3.50 0.79
C ILE A 60 12.91 -4.92 0.38
N ALA A 61 13.35 -5.38 -0.78
CA ALA A 61 13.06 -6.74 -1.27
C ALA A 61 13.68 -7.83 -0.38
N GLU A 62 14.91 -7.61 0.10
CA GLU A 62 15.56 -8.48 1.08
C GLU A 62 14.76 -8.58 2.37
N ALA A 63 14.31 -7.46 2.94
CA ALA A 63 13.48 -7.43 4.15
C ALA A 63 12.11 -8.13 3.96
N LEU A 64 11.54 -8.04 2.76
CA LEU A 64 10.29 -8.70 2.39
C LEU A 64 10.47 -10.18 2.01
N GLY A 65 11.71 -10.66 1.84
CA GLY A 65 12.00 -12.03 1.38
C GLY A 65 11.59 -12.31 -0.07
N VAL A 66 11.55 -11.27 -0.92
CA VAL A 66 11.14 -11.38 -2.33
C VAL A 66 12.22 -10.83 -3.27
N SER A 67 12.03 -11.00 -4.58
CA SER A 67 12.91 -10.37 -5.55
C SER A 67 12.67 -8.85 -5.63
N LYS A 68 13.70 -8.08 -6.05
CA LYS A 68 13.57 -6.63 -6.30
C LYS A 68 12.42 -6.29 -7.25
N GLN A 69 12.27 -7.08 -8.31
CA GLN A 69 11.20 -6.90 -9.29
C GLN A 69 9.83 -7.19 -8.68
N ALA A 70 9.71 -8.23 -7.85
CA ALA A 70 8.48 -8.54 -7.13
C ALA A 70 8.09 -7.42 -6.15
N ALA A 71 9.04 -6.91 -5.35
CA ALA A 71 8.78 -5.80 -4.43
C ALA A 71 8.27 -4.54 -5.16
N TRP A 72 8.91 -4.19 -6.28
CA TRP A 72 8.48 -3.07 -7.11
C TRP A 72 7.10 -3.32 -7.75
N ALA A 73 6.85 -4.53 -8.27
CA ALA A 73 5.58 -4.89 -8.88
C ALA A 73 4.43 -4.80 -7.88
N THR A 74 4.58 -5.39 -6.69
CA THR A 74 3.57 -5.35 -5.62
C THR A 74 3.25 -3.91 -5.20
N TYR A 75 4.26 -3.07 -5.02
CA TYR A 75 4.06 -1.66 -4.67
C TYR A 75 3.25 -0.93 -5.75
N ASN A 76 3.64 -1.07 -7.02
CA ASN A 76 2.96 -0.37 -8.12
C ASN A 76 1.57 -0.92 -8.42
N GLN A 77 1.35 -2.23 -8.29
CA GLN A 77 0.03 -2.83 -8.46
C GLN A 77 -0.96 -2.24 -7.47
N THR A 78 -0.55 -2.11 -6.21
CA THR A 78 -1.39 -1.52 -5.15
C THR A 78 -1.70 -0.06 -5.45
N VAL A 79 -0.69 0.74 -5.82
CA VAL A 79 -0.88 2.15 -6.20
C VAL A 79 -1.88 2.30 -7.36
N ARG A 80 -1.77 1.45 -8.38
CA ARG A 80 -2.73 1.45 -9.51
C ARG A 80 -4.15 1.10 -9.06
N SER A 81 -4.30 0.13 -8.16
CA SER A 81 -5.62 -0.25 -7.60
C SER A 81 -6.23 0.89 -6.80
N THR A 82 -5.47 1.50 -5.88
CA THR A 82 -5.94 2.65 -5.09
C THR A 82 -6.35 3.83 -5.97
N LEU A 83 -5.59 4.10 -7.05
CA LEU A 83 -5.92 5.15 -8.00
C LEU A 83 -7.21 4.82 -8.79
N ALA A 84 -7.40 3.56 -9.18
CA ALA A 84 -8.63 3.12 -9.84
C ALA A 84 -9.85 3.28 -8.94
N GLU A 85 -9.76 2.88 -7.67
CA GLU A 85 -10.82 3.07 -6.67
C GLU A 85 -11.11 4.55 -6.39
N ALA A 86 -10.08 5.39 -6.33
CA ALA A 86 -10.25 6.83 -6.17
C ALA A 86 -10.96 7.46 -7.37
N ARG A 87 -10.65 7.01 -8.59
CA ARG A 87 -11.33 7.42 -9.83
C ARG A 87 -12.80 6.98 -9.84
N GLU A 88 -13.09 5.77 -9.40
CA GLU A 88 -14.47 5.28 -9.31
C GLU A 88 -15.28 6.07 -8.27
N ARG A 89 -14.70 6.29 -7.09
CA ARG A 89 -15.34 7.05 -6.01
C ARG A 89 -15.52 8.53 -6.31
N SER A 90 -14.62 9.14 -7.09
CA SER A 90 -14.75 10.55 -7.43
C SER A 90 -15.92 10.82 -8.37
N GLY A 91 -16.44 9.80 -9.06
CA GLY A 91 -17.57 9.92 -9.98
C GLY A 91 -17.31 10.85 -11.17
N LEU A 92 -16.10 11.39 -11.31
CA LEU A 92 -15.73 12.32 -12.37
C LEU A 92 -15.57 11.54 -13.66
N CYS A 93 -16.40 11.85 -14.66
CA CYS A 93 -16.16 11.35 -16.00
C CYS A 93 -14.87 11.98 -16.57
N GLU A 94 -14.26 11.34 -17.56
CA GLU A 94 -13.01 11.81 -18.18
C GLU A 94 -13.13 13.23 -18.73
N GLU A 95 -14.33 13.60 -19.19
CA GLU A 95 -14.66 14.93 -19.68
C GLU A 95 -14.68 16.00 -18.57
N GLU A 96 -15.21 15.67 -17.37
CA GLU A 96 -15.25 16.58 -16.23
C GLU A 96 -13.87 16.79 -15.61
N ALA A 97 -13.08 15.72 -15.53
CA ALA A 97 -11.68 15.81 -15.09
C ALA A 97 -10.85 16.69 -16.04
N GLN A 98 -11.08 16.57 -17.35
CA GLN A 98 -10.41 17.39 -18.36
C GLN A 98 -10.85 18.86 -18.27
N ARG A 99 -12.15 19.14 -18.12
CA ARG A 99 -12.67 20.50 -17.91
C ARG A 99 -12.08 21.16 -16.66
N LEU A 100 -11.93 20.42 -15.56
CA LEU A 100 -11.31 20.91 -14.33
C LEU A 100 -9.82 21.24 -14.54
N ALA A 101 -9.07 20.34 -15.18
CA ALA A 101 -7.65 20.53 -15.46
C ALA A 101 -7.38 21.74 -16.38
N ASP A 102 -8.22 21.93 -17.40
CA ASP A 102 -8.12 23.08 -18.31
C ASP A 102 -8.52 24.38 -17.63
N GLY A 103 -9.52 24.35 -16.73
CA GLY A 103 -9.87 25.48 -15.87
C GLY A 103 -8.74 25.89 -14.92
N GLU A 104 -8.06 24.93 -14.29
CA GLU A 104 -6.88 25.23 -13.44
C GLU A 104 -5.72 25.83 -14.25
N ARG A 105 -5.48 25.35 -15.47
CA ARG A 105 -4.43 25.89 -16.36
C ARG A 105 -4.74 27.32 -16.81
N ALA A 106 -6.00 27.62 -17.09
CA ALA A 106 -6.46 28.97 -17.41
C ALA A 106 -6.27 29.91 -16.21
N ASN A 107 -6.58 29.44 -14.99
CA ASN A 107 -6.45 30.23 -13.77
C ASN A 107 -4.99 30.47 -13.34
N ARG A 108 -4.06 29.55 -13.68
CA ARG A 108 -2.60 29.72 -13.49
C ARG A 108 -1.94 30.70 -14.46
N ARG A 109 -2.67 31.25 -15.44
CA ARG A 109 -2.21 32.37 -16.29
C ARG A 109 -2.82 33.70 -15.84
N PRO A 110 -2.37 34.32 -14.73
CA PRO A 110 -2.64 35.73 -14.52
C PRO A 110 -1.67 36.56 -15.38
N GLY A 111 -2.19 37.31 -16.34
CA GLY A 111 -1.61 38.53 -16.91
C GLY A 111 -0.23 38.45 -17.56
N ALA A 112 -0.19 38.13 -18.85
CA ALA A 112 0.77 38.76 -19.76
C ALA A 112 0.03 39.86 -20.52
N ALA A 113 -0.10 41.03 -19.89
CA ALA A 113 -0.55 42.27 -20.50
C ALA A 113 0.28 43.42 -19.90
#